data_AF-A0A0D0A6Y7-F1
#
_entry.id   AF-A0A0D0A6Y7-F1
#
_cell.length_a   1.000
_cell.length_b   1.000
_cell.length_c   1.000
_cell.angle_alpha   90.00
_cell.angle_beta   90.00
_cell.angle_gamma   90.00
#
_symmetry.space_group_name_H-M   'P 1'
#
loop_
_entity.id
_entity.type
_entity.pdbx_description
1 polymer ?
#
loop_
_entity_poly.entity_id
_entity_poly.type
_entity_poly.pdbx_seq_one_letter_code
_entity_poly.pdbx_strand_id
1 'polypeptide(L)' 'MKPRAEQGVVDARLNVYGVANLKVADMSIVPKNVGTNTYSTALLIGEKAAMIIAEDLGIDIV' A
#
# COMPACT_ATOMS: atom_id res chain seq x y z
N MET A 1 -5.04 -4.22 2.72
CA MET A 1 -5.47 -2.89 3.18
C MET A 1 -6.95 -2.92 3.58
N LYS A 2 -7.23 -3.17 4.87
CA LYS A 2 -8.58 -3.17 5.46
C LYS A 2 -8.45 -2.94 6.99
N PRO A 3 -9.54 -2.64 7.72
CA PRO A 3 -9.47 -2.50 9.17
C PRO A 3 -8.88 -3.76 9.83
N ARG A 4 -8.05 -3.58 10.87
CA ARG A 4 -7.46 -4.71 11.62
C ARG A 4 -8.54 -5.61 12.23
N ALA A 5 -9.64 -5.02 12.70
CA ALA A 5 -10.80 -5.74 13.23
C ALA A 5 -11.44 -6.70 12.20
N GLU A 6 -11.30 -6.39 10.90
CA GLU A 6 -11.73 -7.24 9.79
C GLU A 6 -10.58 -8.12 9.26
N GLN A 7 -9.57 -8.40 10.08
CA GLN A 7 -8.37 -9.18 9.74
C GLN A 7 -7.46 -8.50 8.70
N GLY A 8 -7.43 -7.17 8.64
CA GLY A 8 -6.47 -6.44 7.81
C GLY A 8 -5.06 -6.48 8.37
N VAL A 9 -4.06 -6.53 7.48
CA VAL A 9 -2.63 -6.54 7.82
C VAL A 9 -1.99 -5.16 7.72
N VAL A 10 -2.45 -4.34 6.78
CA VAL A 10 -1.96 -2.97 6.57
C VAL A 10 -3.09 -1.94 6.63
N ASP A 11 -2.75 -0.74 7.11
CA ASP A 11 -3.63 0.44 7.13
C ASP A 11 -3.72 1.13 5.74
N ALA A 12 -4.46 2.24 5.67
CA ALA A 12 -4.66 3.01 4.44
C ALA A 12 -3.38 3.71 3.92
N ARG A 13 -2.35 3.86 4.76
CA ARG A 13 -1.02 4.37 4.40
C ARG A 13 0.00 3.24 4.21
N LEU A 14 -0.48 2.02 4.03
CA LEU A 14 0.29 0.79 3.78
C LEU A 14 1.17 0.33 4.96
N ASN A 15 1.02 0.92 6.15
CA ASN A 15 1.78 0.53 7.32
C ASN A 15 1.30 -0.82 7.84
N VAL A 16 2.23 -1.70 8.20
CA VAL A 16 1.90 -2.96 8.88
C VAL A 16 1.45 -2.67 10.30
N TYR A 17 0.26 -3.15 10.68
CA TYR A 17 -0.26 -2.92 12.02
C TYR A 17 0.68 -3.50 13.10
N GLY A 18 1.07 -2.65 14.06
CA GLY A 18 1.92 -3.06 15.19
C GLY A 18 3.42 -3.08 14.90
N VAL A 19 3.85 -2.62 13.73
CA VAL A 19 5.27 -2.50 13.36
C VAL A 19 5.57 -1.06 12.93
N ALA A 20 6.63 -0.47 13.48
CA ALA A 20 7.07 0.87 13.08
C ALA A 20 7.94 0.80 11.82
N ASN A 21 7.85 1.83 10.97
CA ASN A 21 8.69 2.03 9.78
C ASN A 21 8.71 0.86 8.78
N LEU A 22 7.63 0.07 8.73
CA LEU A 22 7.44 -1.02 7.78
C LEU A 22 6.15 -0.84 6.99
N LYS A 23 6.28 -0.83 5.66
CA LYS A 23 5.16 -0.80 4.72
C LYS A 23 5.22 -1.98 3.76
N VAL A 24 4.07 -2.41 3.25
CA VAL A 24 3.98 -3.41 2.17
C VAL A 24 3.36 -2.74 0.95
N ALA A 25 4.02 -2.85 -0.21
CA ALA A 25 3.68 -2.10 -1.42
C ALA A 25 3.73 -2.99 -2.67
N ASP A 26 2.89 -4.03 -2.69
CA ASP A 26 2.74 -4.94 -3.82
C ASP A 26 1.29 -5.49 -3.89
N MET A 27 1.02 -6.47 -4.76
CA MET A 27 -0.33 -7.05 -4.89
C MET A 27 -0.90 -7.69 -3.62
N SER A 28 -0.09 -7.99 -2.60
CA SER A 28 -0.56 -8.57 -1.33
C SER A 28 -1.46 -7.64 -0.52
N ILE A 29 -1.44 -6.33 -0.77
CA ILE A 29 -2.28 -5.37 -0.05
C ILE A 29 -3.73 -5.32 -0.55
N VAL A 30 -4.01 -5.88 -1.72
CA VAL A 30 -5.28 -5.73 -2.42
C VAL A 30 -6.40 -6.43 -1.64
N PRO A 31 -7.43 -5.71 -1.15
CA PRO A 31 -8.44 -6.30 -0.25
C PRO A 31 -9.45 -7.21 -0.97
N LYS A 32 -9.63 -7.03 -2.29
CA LYS A 32 -10.53 -7.81 -3.15
C LYS A 32 -9.95 -7.89 -4.56
N ASN A 33 -10.21 -8.98 -5.27
CA ASN A 33 -9.65 -9.21 -6.59
C ASN A 33 -10.01 -8.09 -7.58
N VAL A 34 -9.13 -7.87 -8.56
CA VAL A 34 -9.29 -6.86 -9.61
C VAL A 34 -9.55 -7.53 -10.95
N GLY A 35 -10.48 -6.98 -11.74
CA GLY A 35 -10.87 -7.53 -13.04
C GLY A 35 -9.92 -7.14 -14.17
N THR A 36 -8.62 -7.33 -14.00
CA THR A 36 -7.59 -6.98 -15.00
C THR A 36 -6.33 -7.85 -14.83
N ASN A 37 -5.47 -7.89 -15.84
CA ASN A 37 -4.12 -8.40 -15.66
C ASN A 37 -3.38 -7.51 -14.63
N THR A 38 -2.83 -8.15 -13.61
CA THR A 38 -2.38 -7.48 -12.38
C THR A 38 -1.13 -6.64 -12.55
N TYR A 39 -0.44 -6.67 -13.71
CA TYR A 39 0.73 -5.82 -13.93
C TYR A 39 0.37 -4.33 -13.79
N SER A 40 -0.71 -3.89 -14.42
CA SER A 40 -1.22 -2.51 -14.31
C SER A 40 -1.55 -2.10 -12.87
N THR A 41 -2.16 -3.01 -12.11
CA THR A 41 -2.51 -2.78 -10.70
C THR A 41 -1.26 -2.74 -9.80
N ALA A 42 -0.29 -3.62 -10.04
CA ALA A 42 0.96 -3.65 -9.30
C ALA A 42 1.75 -2.35 -9.48
N LEU A 43 1.86 -1.86 -10.73
CA LEU A 43 2.47 -0.57 -11.02
C LEU A 43 1.76 0.58 -10.28
N LEU A 44 0.42 0.62 -10.34
CA LEU A 44 -0.36 1.67 -9.67
C LEU A 44 -0.20 1.64 -8.13
N ILE A 45 -0.10 0.45 -7.53
CA ILE A 45 0.21 0.30 -6.10
C ILE A 45 1.61 0.88 -5.81
N GLY A 46 2.59 0.59 -6.66
CA GLY A 46 3.95 1.15 -6.56
C GLY A 46 3.97 2.67 -6.61
N GLU A 47 3.30 3.27 -7.60
CA GLU A 47 3.16 4.74 -7.73
C GLU A 47 2.51 5.35 -6.48
N LYS A 48 1.43 4.74 -5.98
CA LYS A 48 0.76 5.25 -4.78
C LYS A 48 1.61 5.08 -3.53
N ALA A 49 2.35 3.99 -3.40
CA ALA A 49 3.28 3.78 -2.30
C ALA A 49 4.43 4.80 -2.34
N ALA A 50 4.98 5.08 -3.52
CA ALA A 50 6.00 6.11 -3.70
C ALA A 50 5.49 7.47 -3.20
N MET A 51 4.29 7.89 -3.61
CA MET A 51 3.64 9.11 -3.09
C MET A 51 3.50 9.14 -1.57
N ILE A 52 3.01 8.06 -0.96
CA ILE A 52 2.82 7.99 0.49
C ILE A 52 4.17 8.08 1.22
N ILE A 53 5.19 7.37 0.74
CA ILE A 53 6.51 7.33 1.37
C ILE A 53 7.22 8.66 1.19
N ALA A 54 7.11 9.29 0.01
CA ALA A 54 7.68 10.59 -0.26
C ALA A 54 7.06 11.66 0.63
N GLU A 55 5.73 11.66 0.80
CA GLU A 55 5.01 12.52 1.75
C GLU A 55 5.50 12.29 3.20
N ASP A 56 5.60 11.03 3.64
CA ASP A 56 6.09 10.68 4.99
C ASP A 56 7.53 11.17 5.25
N LEU A 57 8.35 11.27 4.19
CA LEU A 57 9.76 11.67 4.26
C LEU A 57 10.01 13.14 3.88
N GLY A 58 9.00 13.89 3.44
CA GLY A 58 9.17 15.25 2.92
C GLY A 58 9.99 15.32 1.62
N ILE A 59 9.88 14.30 0.77
CA ILE A 59 10.53 14.23 -0.54
C ILE A 59 9.52 14.60 -1.62
N ASP A 60 9.91 15.44 -2.57
CA ASP A 60 9.11 15.71 -3.76
C ASP A 60 9.35 14.63 -4.83
N ILE A 61 8.27 14.14 -5.43
CA ILE A 61 8.31 13.26 -6.61
C ILE A 61 7.62 13.95 -7.78
N VAL A 62 8.18 13.71 -8.97
CA VAL A 62 7.82 14.34 -10.26
C VAL A 62 6.49 13.85 -10.78
#